data_AF-A0A934BDI5-F1
#
_entry.id   AF-A0A934BDI5-F1
#
_cell.length_a   1.000
_cell.length_b   1.000
_cell.length_c   1.000
_cell.angle_alpha   90.00
_cell.angle_beta   90.00
_cell.angle_gamma   90.00
#
_symmetry.space_group_name_H-M   'P 1'
#
loop_
_entity.id
_entity.type
_entity.pdbx_description
1 polymer ?
#
loop_
_entity_poly.entity_id
_entity_poly.type
_entity_poly.pdbx_seq_one_letter_code
_entity_poly.pdbx_strand_id
1 'polypeptide(L)'
;MLLFGKDNPPYAIHIGRFKTPSTIIDDRMIRGTLFQVVEESMRFIISHLKVAFEIVAEIERREIYEYPLPALRELLLNAVVHRDYTSPVDTQIKIFDNSITLYL
;
A
#
# COMPACT_ATOMS: atom_id res chain seq x y z
N MET A 1 -16.99 15.73 4.04
CA MET A 1 -16.23 16.03 2.81
C MET A 1 -15.03 15.09 2.76
N LEU A 2 -15.09 14.00 1.97
CA LEU A 2 -14.12 12.89 2.03
C LEU A 2 -12.77 13.19 1.35
N LEU A 3 -12.79 13.95 0.26
CA LEU A 3 -11.62 14.15 -0.60
C LEU A 3 -10.68 15.27 -0.14
N PHE A 4 -11.22 16.33 0.48
CA PHE A 4 -10.47 17.54 0.87
C PHE A 4 -10.85 18.05 2.27
N GLY A 5 -11.50 17.22 3.10
CA GLY A 5 -11.81 17.58 4.47
C GLY A 5 -10.52 17.69 5.29
N LYS A 6 -10.33 18.85 5.94
CA LYS A 6 -9.18 19.13 6.82
C LYS A 6 -9.30 18.42 8.18
N ASP A 7 -10.49 17.88 8.47
CA ASP A 7 -10.80 17.15 9.69
C ASP A 7 -10.45 15.67 9.53
N ASN A 8 -9.64 15.18 10.47
CA ASN A 8 -9.16 13.80 10.63
C ASN A 8 -10.26 12.77 10.26
N PRO A 9 -10.28 12.27 9.01
CA PRO A 9 -11.34 11.38 8.60
C PRO A 9 -11.24 10.07 9.39
N PRO A 10 -12.36 9.44 9.78
CA PRO A 10 -12.34 8.23 10.62
C PRO A 10 -11.74 7.01 9.89
N TYR A 11 -11.45 7.14 8.60
CA TYR A 11 -11.03 6.04 7.74
C TYR A 11 -9.50 5.90 7.79
N ALA A 12 -9.04 4.77 8.30
CA ALA A 12 -7.64 4.41 8.23
C ALA A 12 -7.44 3.30 7.19
N ILE A 13 -6.22 3.22 6.66
CA ILE A 13 -5.73 2.00 6.02
C ILE A 13 -4.67 1.42 6.95
N HIS A 14 -4.85 0.15 7.27
CA HIS A 14 -3.92 -0.61 8.08
C HIS A 14 -3.06 -1.48 7.16
N ILE A 15 -1.75 -1.25 7.14
CA ILE A 15 -0.83 -1.99 6.29
C ILE A 15 0.15 -2.73 7.18
N GLY A 16 0.21 -4.04 7.02
CA GLY A 16 1.15 -4.90 7.73
C GLY A 16 2.01 -5.71 6.78
N ARG A 17 3.30 -5.82 7.10
CA ARG A 17 4.25 -6.74 6.48
C ARG A 17 4.30 -8.03 7.31
N PHE A 18 4.01 -9.16 6.68
CA PHE A 18 3.90 -10.46 7.34
C PHE A 18 4.91 -11.44 6.77
N LYS A 19 5.68 -12.12 7.63
CA LYS A 19 6.53 -13.26 7.21
C LYS A 19 5.73 -14.55 7.11
N THR A 20 4.83 -14.73 8.07
CA THR A 20 3.85 -15.82 8.14
C THR A 20 2.51 -15.21 8.55
N PRO A 21 1.37 -15.91 8.40
CA PRO A 21 0.06 -15.39 8.80
C PRO A 21 -0.02 -14.93 10.27
N SER A 22 0.85 -15.46 11.13
CA SER A 22 0.94 -15.14 12.56
C SER A 22 2.12 -14.24 12.93
N THR A 23 3.04 -13.94 12.01
CA THR A 23 4.26 -13.18 12.30
C THR A 23 4.28 -11.88 11.53
N ILE A 24 4.05 -10.78 12.24
CA ILE A 24 4.11 -9.41 11.75
C ILE A 24 5.56 -8.92 11.87
N ILE A 25 6.13 -8.45 10.77
CA ILE A 25 7.46 -7.84 10.70
C ILE A 25 7.36 -6.33 10.95
N ASP A 26 6.41 -5.69 10.26
CA ASP A 26 6.18 -4.25 10.36
C ASP A 26 4.68 -3.99 10.21
N ASP A 27 4.21 -2.93 10.85
CA ASP A 27 2.80 -2.59 10.94
C ASP A 27 2.63 -1.07 10.97
N ARG A 28 1.76 -0.56 10.11
CA ARG A 28 1.50 0.88 10.01
C ARG A 28 0.02 1.17 9.80
N MET A 29 -0.54 1.96 10.69
CA MET A 29 -1.86 2.57 10.52
C MET A 29 -1.71 3.97 9.91
N ILE A 30 -2.25 4.15 8.72
CA ILE A 30 -2.19 5.40 7.97
C ILE A 30 -3.55 6.09 8.06
N ARG A 31 -3.56 7.35 8.50
CA ARG A 31 -4.74 8.20 8.62
C ARG A 31 -4.48 9.53 7.92
N GLY A 32 -5.47 10.04 7.20
CA GLY A 32 -5.34 11.27 6.44
C GLY A 32 -6.38 11.37 5.32
N THR A 33 -6.24 12.35 4.43
CA THR A 33 -7.10 12.45 3.25
C THR A 33 -6.91 11.24 2.32
N LEU A 34 -7.87 10.96 1.43
CA LEU A 34 -7.76 9.83 0.50
C LEU A 34 -6.46 9.86 -0.32
N PHE A 35 -6.02 11.06 -0.73
CA PHE A 35 -4.75 11.24 -1.44
C PHE A 35 -3.54 10.91 -0.57
N GLN A 36 -3.49 11.44 0.66
CA GLN A 36 -2.40 11.17 1.60
C GLN A 36 -2.32 9.68 1.93
N VAL A 37 -3.46 9.06 2.16
CA VAL A 37 -3.56 7.64 2.45
C VAL A 37 -2.99 6.81 1.29
N VAL A 38 -3.38 7.09 0.04
CA VAL A 38 -2.85 6.37 -1.13
C VAL A 38 -1.35 6.60 -1.30
N GLU A 39 -0.86 7.83 -1.15
CA GLU A 39 0.57 8.14 -1.28
C GLU A 39 1.42 7.46 -0.20
N GLU A 40 1.02 7.56 1.07
CA GLU A 40 1.73 6.92 2.19
C GLU A 40 1.67 5.40 2.08
N SER A 41 0.54 4.85 1.62
CA SER A 41 0.39 3.41 1.38
C SER A 41 1.35 2.93 0.28
N MET A 42 1.45 3.67 -0.83
CA MET A 42 2.43 3.38 -1.88
C MET A 42 3.86 3.45 -1.37
N ARG A 43 4.21 4.48 -0.60
CA ARG A 43 5.55 4.62 0.00
C ARG A 43 5.90 3.41 0.87
N PHE A 44 4.95 2.97 1.71
CA PHE A 44 5.14 1.82 2.59
C PHE A 44 5.24 0.50 1.83
N ILE A 45 4.44 0.30 0.78
CA ILE A 45 4.54 -0.89 -0.06
C ILE A 45 5.91 -0.92 -0.74
N ILE A 46 6.31 0.17 -1.40
CA ILE A 46 7.59 0.28 -2.11
C ILE A 46 8.78 -0.01 -1.18
N SER A 47 8.77 0.49 0.06
CA SER A 47 9.85 0.21 1.02
C SER A 47 9.97 -1.25 1.43
N HIS A 48 8.93 -2.06 1.19
CA HIS A 48 8.88 -3.48 1.51
C HIS A 48 8.88 -4.41 0.29
N LEU A 49 8.91 -3.85 -0.93
CA LEU A 49 9.05 -4.61 -2.16
C LEU A 49 10.50 -5.07 -2.35
N LYS A 50 10.66 -6.28 -2.88
CA LYS A 50 11.97 -6.71 -3.37
C LYS A 50 12.29 -5.93 -4.64
N VAL A 51 13.49 -5.36 -4.69
CA VAL A 51 14.03 -4.69 -5.87
C VAL A 51 15.18 -5.55 -6.38
N ALA A 52 15.01 -6.09 -7.59
CA ALA A 52 16.10 -6.69 -8.33
C ALA A 52 16.82 -5.60 -9.12
N PHE A 53 18.15 -5.70 -9.23
CA PHE A 53 18.95 -4.78 -10.02
C PHE A 53 19.46 -5.53 -11.24
N GLU A 54 19.09 -5.06 -12.41
CA GLU A 54 19.68 -5.53 -13.66
C GLU A 54 20.72 -4.50 -14.10
N ILE A 55 21.96 -4.95 -14.27
CA ILE A 55 23.04 -4.15 -14.83
C ILE A 55 22.95 -4.31 -16.35
N VAL A 56 22.24 -3.40 -17.00
CA VAL A 56 22.25 -3.32 -18.47
C VAL A 56 23.51 -2.53 -18.85
N ALA A 57 24.23 -3.01 -19.85
CA ALA A 57 25.57 -2.55 -20.22
C ALA A 57 25.71 -1.01 -20.24
N GLU A 58 26.80 -0.53 -19.63
CA GLU A 58 27.33 0.83 -19.66
C GLU A 58 26.56 1.95 -18.92
N ILE A 59 26.26 1.77 -17.62
CA ILE A 59 25.99 2.84 -16.61
C ILE A 59 24.51 3.02 -16.22
N GLU A 60 23.55 2.38 -16.87
CA GLU A 60 22.13 2.45 -16.43
C GLU A 60 21.75 1.28 -15.51
N ARG A 61 21.61 1.56 -14.21
CA ARG A 61 21.00 0.63 -13.24
C ARG A 61 19.48 0.67 -13.41
N ARG A 62 18.88 -0.42 -13.89
CA ARG A 62 17.42 -0.57 -13.89
C ARG A 62 16.96 -1.26 -12.61
N GLU A 63 16.10 -0.57 -11.86
CA GLU A 63 15.40 -1.13 -10.71
C GLU A 63 14.17 -1.91 -11.21
N ILE A 64 14.21 -3.23 -11.06
CA ILE A 64 13.07 -4.09 -11.38
C ILE A 64 12.37 -4.41 -10.07
N TYR A 65 11.23 -3.74 -9.85
CA TYR A 65 10.35 -4.01 -8.72
C TYR A 65 9.63 -5.35 -8.91
N GLU A 66 9.44 -6.09 -7.82
CA GLU A 66 8.71 -7.37 -7.82
C GLU A 66 7.31 -7.27 -8.45
N TYR A 67 6.63 -6.15 -8.25
CA TYR A 67 5.36 -5.83 -8.88
C TYR A 67 5.43 -4.49 -9.63
N PRO A 68 4.75 -4.35 -10.78
CA PRO A 68 4.66 -3.07 -11.48
C PRO A 68 4.04 -2.00 -10.58
N LEU A 69 4.76 -0.90 -10.35
CA LEU A 69 4.26 0.24 -9.55
C LEU A 69 2.90 0.79 -10.02
N PRO A 70 2.61 0.89 -11.34
CA PRO A 70 1.29 1.33 -11.81
C PRO A 70 0.16 0.39 -11.39
N ALA A 71 0.41 -0.92 -11.35
CA ALA A 71 -0.58 -1.91 -10.95
C ALA A 71 -0.89 -1.81 -9.44
N LEU A 72 0.14 -1.61 -8.61
CA LEU A 72 -0.04 -1.39 -7.17
C LEU A 72 -0.82 -0.10 -6.88
N ARG A 73 -0.53 0.97 -7.62
CA ARG A 73 -1.27 2.24 -7.51
C ARG A 73 -2.74 2.05 -7.85
N GLU A 74 -3.04 1.35 -8.94
CA GLU A 74 -4.43 1.08 -9.35
C GLU A 74 -5.16 0.19 -8.35
N LEU A 75 -4.47 -0.82 -7.80
CA LEU A 75 -4.99 -1.70 -6.76
C LEU A 75 -5.40 -0.92 -5.51
N LEU A 76 -4.55 0.00 -5.03
CA LEU A 76 -4.86 0.89 -3.91
C LEU A 76 -5.99 1.85 -4.23
N LEU A 77 -5.99 2.43 -5.44
CA LEU A 77 -7.04 3.35 -5.86
C LEU A 77 -8.40 2.65 -5.88
N ASN A 78 -8.47 1.45 -6.46
CA ASN A 78 -9.67 0.63 -6.48
C ASN A 78 -10.13 0.27 -5.07
N ALA A 79 -9.21 -0.08 -4.17
CA ALA A 79 -9.53 -0.35 -2.78
C ALA A 79 -10.17 0.86 -2.08
N VAL A 80 -9.64 2.06 -2.30
CA VAL A 80 -10.16 3.30 -1.71
C VAL A 80 -11.48 3.72 -2.35
N VAL A 81 -11.61 3.63 -3.68
CA VAL A 81 -12.81 4.06 -4.40
C VAL A 81 -13.99 3.15 -4.12
N HIS A 82 -13.76 1.83 -4.04
CA HIS A 82 -14.81 0.84 -3.80
C HIS A 82 -15.04 0.53 -2.32
N ARG A 83 -14.35 1.21 -1.39
CA ARG A 83 -14.59 1.06 0.03
C ARG A 83 -16.01 1.49 0.39
N ASP A 84 -16.68 0.66 1.19
CA ASP A 84 -17.92 1.06 1.83
C ASP A 84 -17.63 1.99 3.02
N TYR A 85 -17.74 3.30 2.80
CA TYR A 85 -17.53 4.33 3.81
C TYR A 85 -18.61 4.36 4.90
N THR A 86 -19.67 3.55 4.79
CA THR A 86 -20.66 3.39 5.85
C THR A 86 -20.24 2.33 6.88
N SER A 87 -19.30 1.46 6.51
CA SER A 87 -18.74 0.43 7.39
C SER A 87 -17.66 1.01 8.31
N PRO A 88 -17.66 0.67 9.62
CA PRO A 88 -16.60 1.07 10.54
C PRO A 88 -15.32 0.25 10.38
N VAL A 89 -15.30 -0.75 9.48
CA VAL A 89 -14.14 -1.61 9.26
C VAL A 89 -13.07 -0.86 8.47
N ASP A 90 -11.83 -0.94 8.96
CA ASP A 90 -10.68 -0.39 8.26
C ASP A 90 -10.17 -1.34 7.17
N THR A 91 -9.82 -0.74 6.04
CA THR A 91 -9.17 -1.46 4.94
C THR A 91 -7.81 -1.97 5.43
N GLN A 92 -7.59 -3.27 5.28
CA GLN A 92 -6.35 -3.92 5.68
C GLN A 92 -5.58 -4.41 4.45
N ILE A 93 -4.29 -4.12 4.41
CA ILE A 93 -3.38 -4.55 3.37
C ILE A 93 -2.29 -5.40 4.02
N LYS A 94 -2.18 -6.64 3.59
CA LYS A 94 -1.18 -7.59 4.08
C LYS A 94 -0.16 -7.86 2.98
N ILE A 95 1.09 -7.53 3.26
CA ILE A 95 2.22 -7.76 2.35
C ILE A 95 2.95 -9.02 2.83
N PHE A 96 2.98 -10.04 2.00
CA PHE A 96 3.75 -11.26 2.20
C PHE A 96 4.96 -11.28 1.26
N ASP A 97 5.85 -12.24 1.45
CA ASP A 97 7.08 -12.37 0.64
C ASP A 97 6.80 -12.61 -0.85
N ASN A 98 5.61 -13.12 -1.19
CA ASN A 98 5.24 -13.55 -2.54
C ASN A 98 3.83 -13.10 -2.96
N SER A 99 3.11 -12.36 -2.11
CA SER A 99 1.75 -11.92 -2.40
C SER A 99 1.38 -10.68 -1.61
N ILE A 100 0.48 -9.87 -2.17
CA ILE A 100 -0.15 -8.75 -1.47
C ILE A 100 -1.65 -9.05 -1.44
N THR A 101 -2.25 -8.99 -0.26
CA THR A 101 -3.69 -9.24 -0.07
C THR A 101 -4.36 -7.99 0.49
N LEU A 102 -5.50 -7.62 -0.09
CA LEU A 102 -6.31 -6.50 0.37
C LEU A 102 -7.63 -7.04 0.92
N TYR A 103 -8.02 -6.51 2.08
CA TYR A 103 -9.29 -6.77 2.74
C TYR A 103 -10.00 -5.43 2.87
N LEU A 104 -11.17 -5.32 2.26
CA LEU A 104 -12.01 -4.11 2.22
C LEU A 104 -13.12 -4.15 3.26
#